data_AF-A0A8S1MET3-F1
#
_entry.id   AF-A0A8S1MET3-F1
#
_cell.length_a   1.000
_cell.length_b   1.000
_cell.length_c   1.000
_cell.angle_alpha   90.00
_cell.angle_beta   90.00
_cell.angle_gamma   90.00
#
_symmetry.space_group_name_H-M   'P 1'
#
loop_
_entity.id
_entity.type
_entity.pdbx_description
1 polymer ?
#
loop_
_entity_poly.entity_id
_entity_poly.type
_entity_poly.pdbx_seq_one_letter_code
_entity_poly.pdbx_strand_id
1 'polypeptide(L)'
;MMDEFFEDVQTSDQPSDIQNRQQNGIQEDQYAVFDAFAEEATIQPIMINAYVSPQQQQRKDKLRILEDERLAQIREKDQQERLLKQQKKQKGQEFLQEFKKQQEVDIQQRSNQNRQKQEIWFENQKNHNQYKNSWDQISSNIALKDGEYPGQKDVTKMRQAILNKRSDLIK
;
A
#
# COMPACT_ATOMS: atom_id res chain seq x y z
N MET A 1 21.44 15.03 -6.81
CA MET A 1 21.54 15.08 -5.35
C MET A 1 20.44 16.00 -4.85
N MET A 2 19.33 15.42 -4.41
CA MET A 2 18.35 16.09 -3.55
C MET A 2 18.05 15.08 -2.46
N ASP A 3 18.74 15.28 -1.35
CA ASP A 3 18.51 14.59 -0.08
C ASP A 3 17.50 15.39 0.75
N GLU A 4 16.83 14.66 1.64
CA GLU A 4 16.13 15.10 2.85
C GLU A 4 14.79 15.82 2.69
N PHE A 5 13.70 15.11 2.99
CA PHE A 5 12.78 15.42 4.09
C PHE A 5 11.83 14.21 4.28
N PHE A 6 12.30 13.18 4.99
CA PHE A 6 11.45 12.20 5.63
C PHE A 6 11.33 12.61 7.09
N GLU A 7 10.19 13.17 7.49
CA GLU A 7 9.86 13.35 8.90
C GLU A 7 9.20 12.09 9.44
N ASP A 8 9.76 11.60 10.54
CA ASP A 8 9.30 10.49 11.35
C ASP A 8 7.85 10.72 11.85
N VAL A 9 6.90 9.93 11.36
CA VAL A 9 5.58 9.82 12.00
C VAL A 9 5.67 8.72 13.05
N GLN A 10 5.94 9.14 14.30
CA GLN A 10 5.77 8.28 15.46
C GLN A 10 4.27 8.00 15.67
N THR A 11 3.92 6.72 15.59
CA THR A 11 2.64 6.17 16.04
C THR A 11 2.55 6.26 17.55
N SER A 12 1.61 7.07 18.06
CA SER A 12 1.12 6.97 19.44
C SER A 12 -0.38 6.68 19.42
N ASP A 13 -0.72 5.44 19.77
CA ASP A 13 -2.07 5.01 20.12
C ASP A 13 -2.55 5.78 21.36
N GLN A 14 -3.66 6.51 21.23
CA GLN A 14 -4.67 6.61 22.29
C GLN A 14 -6.09 6.78 21.70
N PRO A 15 -7.10 6.14 22.31
CA PRO A 15 -8.49 6.24 21.87
C PRO A 15 -9.14 7.46 22.52
N SER A 16 -9.80 8.30 21.72
CA SER A 16 -10.73 9.28 22.25
C SER A 16 -12.02 9.22 21.44
N ASP A 17 -13.03 8.64 22.08
CA ASP A 17 -14.44 8.80 21.78
C ASP A 17 -14.75 10.28 21.54
N ILE A 18 -14.87 10.68 20.27
CA ILE A 18 -15.51 11.93 19.90
C ILE A 18 -16.95 11.60 19.52
N GLN A 19 -17.79 11.86 20.51
CA GLN A 19 -19.23 11.84 20.42
C GLN A 19 -19.70 12.70 19.23
N ASN A 20 -20.50 12.03 18.42
CA ASN A 20 -21.47 12.52 17.46
C ASN A 20 -22.22 13.77 18.00
N ARG A 21 -21.71 14.98 17.71
CA ARG A 21 -22.41 16.24 17.96
C ARG A 21 -22.22 17.20 16.79
N GLN A 22 -23.35 17.48 16.14
CA GLN A 22 -23.61 18.64 15.27
C GLN A 22 -22.86 18.70 13.94
N GLN A 23 -23.40 18.00 12.93
CA GLN A 23 -23.32 18.44 11.53
C GLN A 23 -24.72 18.41 10.89
N ASN A 24 -25.66 19.16 11.48
CA ASN A 24 -26.93 19.53 10.83
C ASN A 24 -27.03 21.07 10.81
N GLY A 25 -26.10 21.74 10.13
CA GLY A 25 -26.05 23.20 10.14
C GLY A 25 -25.43 23.86 8.92
N ILE A 26 -25.25 23.14 7.81
CA ILE A 26 -24.71 23.73 6.57
C ILE A 26 -25.65 23.51 5.36
N GLN A 27 -26.76 22.79 5.53
CA GLN A 27 -27.64 22.47 4.40
C GLN A 27 -28.88 23.35 4.28
N GLU A 28 -29.34 24.08 5.31
CA GLU A 28 -30.59 24.84 5.19
C GLU A 28 -30.42 26.24 4.53
N ASP A 29 -29.28 26.90 4.70
CA ASP A 29 -29.11 28.27 4.20
C ASP A 29 -28.77 28.38 2.70
N GLN A 30 -28.46 27.27 2.01
CA GLN A 30 -28.17 27.29 0.57
C GLN A 30 -29.42 27.09 -0.30
N TYR A 31 -30.51 26.56 0.25
CA TYR A 31 -31.77 26.40 -0.49
C TYR A 31 -32.65 27.65 -0.45
N ALA A 32 -32.50 28.52 0.55
CA ALA A 32 -33.27 29.76 0.64
C ALA A 32 -32.93 30.79 -0.47
N VAL A 33 -31.75 30.70 -1.06
CA VAL A 33 -31.34 31.58 -2.17
C VAL A 33 -32.09 31.26 -3.46
N PHE A 34 -32.55 30.02 -3.64
CA PHE A 34 -33.33 29.61 -4.82
C PHE A 34 -34.83 29.90 -4.67
N ASP A 35 -35.37 29.90 -3.44
CA ASP A 35 -36.79 30.23 -3.19
C ASP A 35 -37.10 31.72 -3.33
N ALA A 36 -36.11 32.61 -3.19
CA ALA A 36 -36.27 34.04 -3.45
C ALA A 36 -36.52 34.40 -4.94
N PHE A 37 -36.37 33.44 -5.85
CA PHE A 37 -36.71 33.59 -7.27
C PHE A 37 -38.02 32.89 -7.66
N ALA A 38 -38.72 32.27 -6.69
CA ALA A 38 -40.00 31.59 -6.91
C ALA A 38 -41.21 32.53 -6.80
N GLU A 39 -41.00 33.85 -6.68
CA GLU A 39 -42.09 34.80 -6.93
C GLU A 39 -42.45 34.76 -8.42
N GLU A 40 -43.52 34.03 -8.67
CA GLU A 40 -44.18 33.76 -9.95
C GLU A 40 -44.70 35.06 -10.57
N ALA A 41 -43.78 35.86 -11.13
CA ALA A 41 -44.15 36.83 -12.14
C ALA A 41 -44.75 36.04 -13.31
N THR A 42 -46.07 36.10 -13.45
CA THR A 42 -46.78 35.53 -14.60
C THR A 42 -46.36 36.33 -15.83
N ILE A 43 -45.24 35.96 -16.43
CA ILE A 43 -44.78 36.50 -17.71
C ILE A 43 -45.75 35.96 -18.75
N GLN A 44 -46.81 36.73 -19.02
CA GLN A 44 -47.60 36.59 -20.23
C GLN A 44 -46.59 36.51 -21.40
N PRO A 45 -46.57 35.44 -22.20
CA PRO A 45 -45.69 35.38 -23.35
C PRO A 45 -46.12 36.52 -24.28
N ILE A 46 -45.34 37.60 -24.29
CA ILE A 46 -45.49 38.65 -25.29
C ILE A 46 -45.16 37.97 -26.61
N MET A 47 -46.21 37.58 -27.34
CA MET A 47 -46.10 37.07 -28.70
C MET A 47 -45.70 38.24 -29.60
N ILE A 48 -44.43 38.66 -29.49
CA ILE A 48 -43.82 39.53 -30.47
C ILE A 48 -43.71 38.66 -31.71
N ASN A 49 -44.61 38.87 -32.67
CA ASN A 49 -44.41 38.46 -34.06
C ASN A 49 -43.23 39.29 -34.60
N ALA A 50 -42.03 38.97 -34.13
CA ALA A 50 -40.80 39.56 -34.59
C ALA A 50 -40.59 39.03 -36.00
N TYR A 51 -40.84 39.87 -36.99
CA TYR A 51 -40.46 39.61 -38.36
C TYR A 51 -38.93 39.60 -38.41
N VAL A 52 -38.33 38.45 -38.10
CA VAL A 52 -36.88 38.26 -38.14
C VAL A 52 -36.47 38.27 -39.60
N SER A 53 -35.65 39.25 -40.00
CA SER A 53 -35.15 39.30 -41.37
C SER A 53 -34.41 37.99 -41.72
N PRO A 54 -34.44 37.52 -42.98
CA PRO A 54 -33.74 36.28 -43.36
C PRO A 54 -32.26 36.25 -42.96
N GLN A 55 -31.60 37.41 -42.94
CA GLN A 55 -30.21 37.56 -42.50
C GLN A 55 -30.03 37.39 -40.98
N GLN A 56 -30.99 37.86 -40.16
CA GLN A 56 -30.97 37.64 -38.71
C GLN A 56 -31.24 36.18 -38.37
N GLN A 57 -32.13 35.51 -39.11
CA GLN A 57 -32.40 34.08 -38.95
C GLN A 57 -31.14 33.25 -39.22
N GLN A 58 -30.43 33.53 -40.32
CA GLN A 58 -29.16 32.86 -40.63
C GLN A 58 -28.08 33.08 -39.55
N ARG A 59 -28.01 34.26 -38.94
CA ARG A 59 -27.09 34.52 -37.82
C ARG A 59 -27.45 33.71 -36.59
N LYS A 60 -28.74 33.63 -36.27
CA LYS A 60 -29.25 32.83 -35.15
C LYS A 60 -28.95 31.34 -35.35
N ASP A 61 -29.21 30.82 -36.56
CA ASP A 61 -28.95 29.41 -36.88
C ASP A 61 -27.45 29.08 -36.81
N LYS A 62 -26.58 29.97 -37.30
CA LYS A 62 -25.12 29.83 -37.16
C LYS A 62 -24.66 29.81 -35.69
N LEU A 63 -25.19 30.71 -34.87
CA LEU A 63 -24.87 30.75 -33.44
C LEU A 63 -25.32 29.46 -32.73
N ARG A 64 -26.51 28.97 -33.08
CA ARG A 64 -27.03 27.70 -32.54
C ARG A 64 -26.12 26.53 -32.90
N ILE A 65 -25.69 26.43 -34.16
CA ILE A 65 -24.76 25.37 -34.59
C ILE A 65 -23.45 25.44 -33.80
N LEU A 66 -22.87 26.63 -33.61
CA LEU A 66 -21.63 26.79 -32.83
C LEU A 66 -21.80 26.43 -31.35
N GLU A 67 -22.96 26.74 -30.77
CA GLU A 67 -23.28 26.37 -29.39
C GLU A 67 -23.47 24.85 -29.25
N ASP A 68 -24.19 24.23 -30.19
CA ASP A 68 -24.38 22.78 -30.25
C ASP A 68 -23.04 22.05 -30.41
N GLU A 69 -22.14 22.54 -31.27
CA GLU A 69 -20.77 22.01 -31.41
C GLU A 69 -19.96 22.14 -30.12
N ARG A 70 -20.03 23.29 -29.44
CA ARG A 70 -19.34 23.49 -28.16
C ARG A 70 -19.86 22.54 -27.08
N LEU A 71 -21.18 22.35 -26.99
CA LEU A 71 -21.81 21.43 -26.06
C LEU A 71 -21.42 19.98 -26.37
N ALA A 72 -21.34 19.61 -27.65
CA ALA A 72 -20.86 18.29 -28.07
C ALA A 72 -19.41 18.05 -27.62
N GLN A 73 -18.51 19.03 -27.80
CA GLN A 73 -17.12 18.92 -27.34
C GLN A 73 -17.00 18.79 -25.82
N ILE A 74 -17.81 19.51 -25.05
CA ILE A 74 -17.83 19.39 -23.59
C ILE A 74 -18.29 17.98 -23.19
N ARG A 75 -19.37 17.49 -23.80
CA ARG A 75 -19.89 16.14 -23.52
C ARG A 75 -18.87 15.06 -23.85
N GLU A 76 -18.14 15.21 -24.95
CA GLU A 76 -17.09 14.27 -25.35
C GLU A 76 -15.94 14.27 -24.33
N LYS A 77 -15.48 15.45 -23.88
CA LYS A 77 -14.44 15.56 -22.84
C LYS A 77 -14.88 14.95 -21.52
N ASP A 78 -16.12 15.16 -21.11
CA ASP A 78 -16.66 14.58 -19.87
C ASP A 78 -16.71 13.04 -19.94
N GLN A 79 -17.09 12.49 -21.10
CA GLN A 79 -17.03 11.04 -21.34
C GLN A 79 -15.58 10.54 -21.33
N GLN A 80 -14.70 11.27 -22.00
CA GLN A 80 -13.23 11.27 -21.93
C GLN A 80 -12.72 10.95 -20.52
N GLU A 81 -12.99 11.91 -19.65
CA GLU A 81 -12.52 11.94 -18.27
C GLU A 81 -13.14 10.83 -17.41
N ARG A 82 -14.43 10.54 -17.59
CA ARG A 82 -15.11 9.45 -16.86
C ARG A 82 -14.47 8.10 -17.16
N LEU A 83 -14.20 7.82 -18.43
CA LEU A 83 -13.53 6.57 -18.84
C LEU A 83 -12.12 6.48 -18.25
N LEU A 84 -11.34 7.57 -18.31
CA LEU A 84 -10.00 7.60 -17.73
C LEU A 84 -10.03 7.40 -16.20
N LYS A 85 -10.98 8.02 -15.50
CA LYS A 85 -11.17 7.81 -14.05
C LYS A 85 -11.51 6.36 -13.73
N GLN A 86 -12.41 5.75 -14.50
CA GLN A 86 -12.77 4.34 -14.32
C GLN A 86 -11.57 3.41 -14.55
N GLN A 87 -10.81 3.63 -15.62
CA GLN A 87 -9.60 2.84 -15.91
C GLN A 87 -8.55 2.99 -14.82
N LYS A 88 -8.30 4.21 -14.31
CA LYS A 88 -7.38 4.44 -13.19
C LYS A 88 -7.83 3.70 -11.94
N LYS A 89 -9.13 3.71 -11.64
CA LYS A 89 -9.68 2.97 -10.50
C LYS A 89 -9.49 1.46 -10.65
N GLN A 90 -9.77 0.91 -11.83
CA GLN A 90 -9.56 -0.51 -12.12
C GLN A 90 -8.08 -0.90 -11.97
N LYS A 91 -7.16 -0.16 -12.59
CA LYS A 91 -5.72 -0.40 -12.43
C LYS A 91 -5.25 -0.31 -10.99
N GLY A 92 -5.77 0.65 -10.22
CA GLY A 92 -5.47 0.75 -8.79
C GLY A 92 -5.94 -0.46 -7.99
N GLN A 93 -7.12 -1.01 -8.32
CA GLN A 93 -7.65 -2.22 -7.70
C GLN A 93 -6.82 -3.46 -8.08
N GLU A 94 -6.46 -3.62 -9.35
CA GLU A 94 -5.59 -4.69 -9.83
C GLU A 94 -4.23 -4.67 -9.14
N PHE A 95 -3.59 -3.49 -9.06
CA PHE A 95 -2.32 -3.32 -8.37
C PHE A 95 -2.43 -3.70 -6.88
N LEU A 96 -3.50 -3.27 -6.21
CA LEU A 96 -3.71 -3.59 -4.79
C LEU A 96 -3.90 -5.10 -4.57
N GLN A 97 -4.60 -5.78 -5.48
CA GLN A 97 -4.79 -7.23 -5.39
C GLN A 97 -3.47 -7.98 -5.60
N GLU A 98 -2.69 -7.60 -6.60
CA GLU A 98 -1.39 -8.22 -6.87
C GLU A 98 -0.41 -7.97 -5.71
N PHE A 99 -0.38 -6.75 -5.17
CA PHE A 99 0.44 -6.43 -4.01
C PHE A 99 0.09 -7.29 -2.79
N LYS A 100 -1.20 -7.46 -2.49
CA LYS A 100 -1.65 -8.33 -1.39
C LYS A 100 -1.24 -9.78 -1.61
N LYS A 101 -1.38 -10.28 -2.83
CA LYS A 101 -0.98 -11.65 -3.18
C LYS A 101 0.52 -11.85 -3.01
N GLN A 102 1.34 -10.91 -3.48
CA GLN A 102 2.79 -10.95 -3.30
C GLN A 102 3.16 -10.94 -1.81
N GLN A 103 2.52 -10.07 -1.02
CA GLN A 103 2.74 -9.99 0.42
C GLN A 103 2.38 -11.32 1.12
N GLU A 104 1.27 -11.95 0.74
CA GLU A 104 0.86 -13.23 1.30
C GLU A 104 1.88 -14.34 1.00
N VAL A 105 2.38 -14.41 -0.24
CA VAL A 105 3.42 -15.36 -0.64
C VAL A 105 4.70 -15.14 0.17
N ASP A 106 5.13 -13.89 0.33
CA ASP A 106 6.33 -13.55 1.10
C ASP A 106 6.19 -13.93 2.58
N ILE A 107 5.01 -13.70 3.18
CA ILE A 107 4.72 -14.10 4.56
C ILE A 107 4.73 -15.62 4.69
N GLN A 108 4.10 -16.34 3.77
CA GLN A 108 4.10 -17.80 3.77
C GLN A 108 5.51 -18.37 3.62
N GLN A 109 6.32 -17.80 2.73
CA GLN A 109 7.71 -18.20 2.54
C GLN A 109 8.54 -18.00 3.82
N ARG A 110 8.42 -16.82 4.47
CA ARG A 110 9.08 -16.55 5.75
C ARG A 110 8.62 -17.50 6.85
N SER A 111 7.33 -17.77 6.93
CA SER A 111 6.76 -18.73 7.89
C SER A 111 7.34 -20.12 7.70
N ASN A 112 7.40 -20.61 6.46
CA ASN A 112 7.98 -21.92 6.12
C ASN A 112 9.47 -22.00 6.47
N GLN A 113 10.24 -20.95 6.14
CA GLN A 113 11.66 -20.89 6.50
C GLN A 113 11.88 -20.89 8.02
N ASN A 114 11.06 -20.14 8.76
CA ASN A 114 11.15 -20.10 10.22
C ASN A 114 10.80 -21.45 10.83
N ARG A 115 9.77 -22.12 10.31
CA ARG A 115 9.41 -23.48 10.73
C ARG A 115 10.55 -24.47 10.47
N GLN A 116 11.15 -24.46 9.28
CA GLN A 116 12.31 -25.31 8.97
C GLN A 116 13.49 -25.05 9.90
N LYS A 117 13.81 -23.77 10.17
CA LYS A 117 14.87 -23.41 11.12
C LYS A 117 14.55 -23.94 12.53
N GLN A 118 13.29 -23.87 12.94
CA GLN A 118 12.86 -24.38 14.24
C GLN A 118 12.96 -25.92 14.31
N GLU A 119 12.57 -26.62 13.23
CA GLU A 119 12.73 -28.08 13.13
C GLU A 119 14.21 -28.49 13.22
N ILE A 120 15.09 -27.81 12.48
CA ILE A 120 16.56 -28.01 12.56
C ILE A 120 17.07 -27.72 13.99
N TRP A 121 16.58 -26.66 14.63
CA TRP A 121 16.97 -26.33 16.00
C TRP A 121 16.57 -27.43 16.99
N PHE A 122 15.35 -27.96 16.89
CA PHE A 122 14.91 -29.09 17.72
C PHE A 122 15.69 -30.37 17.44
N GLU A 123 16.02 -30.66 16.18
CA GLU A 123 16.85 -31.81 15.82
C GLU A 123 18.26 -31.67 16.39
N ASN A 124 18.88 -30.50 16.25
CA ASN A 124 20.17 -30.19 16.85
C ASN A 124 20.14 -30.31 18.38
N GLN A 125 19.06 -29.85 19.03
CA GLN A 125 18.90 -29.98 20.47
C GLN A 125 18.76 -31.45 20.90
N LYS A 126 18.01 -32.27 20.15
CA LYS A 126 17.91 -33.72 20.40
C LYS A 126 19.26 -34.40 20.25
N ASN A 127 19.99 -34.12 19.18
CA ASN A 127 21.34 -34.65 18.94
C ASN A 127 22.32 -34.21 20.04
N HIS A 128 22.18 -32.97 20.54
CA HIS A 128 22.97 -32.46 21.66
C HIS A 128 22.75 -33.25 22.96
N ASN A 129 21.51 -33.66 23.23
CA ASN A 129 21.17 -34.47 24.40
C ASN A 129 21.54 -35.96 24.25
N GLN A 130 21.88 -36.42 23.05
CA GLN A 130 22.29 -37.81 22.79
C GLN A 130 23.77 -38.07 23.05
N TYR A 131 24.60 -37.04 23.21
CA TYR A 131 26.01 -37.23 23.54
C TYR A 131 26.14 -37.81 24.96
N LYS A 132 26.53 -39.09 25.05
CA LYS A 132 26.85 -39.75 26.33
C LYS A 132 28.13 -39.19 26.98
N ASN A 133 29.01 -38.59 26.19
CA ASN A 133 30.31 -38.07 26.64
C ASN A 133 30.39 -36.55 26.39
N SER A 134 30.67 -35.79 27.45
CA SER A 134 30.86 -34.34 27.39
C SER A 134 31.99 -33.91 26.45
N TRP A 135 32.99 -34.76 26.19
CA TRP A 135 34.07 -34.45 25.26
C TRP A 135 33.66 -34.58 23.79
N ASP A 136 32.68 -35.44 23.46
CA ASP A 136 32.09 -35.46 22.12
C ASP A 136 31.37 -34.13 21.84
N GLN A 137 30.62 -33.63 22.83
CA GLN A 137 29.91 -32.35 22.79
C GLN A 137 30.87 -31.15 22.68
N ILE A 138 31.99 -31.16 23.40
CA ILE A 138 33.01 -30.10 23.28
C ILE A 138 33.63 -30.13 21.89
N SER A 139 33.98 -31.32 21.39
CA SER A 139 34.62 -31.46 20.07
C SER A 139 33.73 -31.04 18.90
N SER A 140 32.39 -31.19 19.01
CA SER A 140 31.45 -30.77 17.97
C SER A 140 31.19 -29.26 17.95
N ASN A 141 31.43 -28.56 19.07
CA ASN A 141 31.20 -27.11 19.19
C ASN A 141 32.46 -26.26 18.97
N ILE A 142 33.64 -26.87 18.87
CA ILE A 142 34.87 -26.14 18.54
C ILE A 142 35.14 -26.17 17.04
N ALA A 143 35.65 -25.06 16.51
CA ALA A 143 36.19 -25.01 15.16
C ALA A 143 37.42 -25.93 15.09
N LEU A 144 37.28 -27.10 14.47
CA LEU A 144 38.34 -28.12 14.36
C LEU A 144 39.24 -27.88 13.14
N LYS A 145 38.77 -27.16 12.10
CA LYS A 145 39.54 -26.95 10.87
C LYS A 145 40.49 -25.76 10.98
N ASP A 146 41.67 -25.88 10.39
CA ASP A 146 42.64 -24.79 10.29
C ASP A 146 42.07 -23.66 9.41
N GLY A 147 42.00 -22.46 9.97
CA GLY A 147 41.37 -21.28 9.36
C GLY A 147 39.91 -20.99 9.77
N GLU A 148 39.25 -21.90 10.49
CA GLU A 148 37.85 -21.71 10.93
C GLU A 148 37.74 -20.95 12.27
N TYR A 149 38.85 -20.82 13.01
CA TYR A 149 38.89 -20.05 14.24
C TYR A 149 39.00 -18.54 13.93
N PRO A 150 38.06 -17.69 14.37
CA PRO A 150 38.06 -16.26 14.04
C PRO A 150 39.11 -15.44 14.81
N GLY A 151 39.82 -16.04 15.77
CA GLY A 151 40.81 -15.35 16.60
C GLY A 151 42.23 -15.38 16.03
N GLN A 152 43.05 -14.38 16.40
CA GLN A 152 44.44 -14.25 15.94
C GLN A 152 45.43 -15.22 16.62
N LYS A 153 45.03 -15.90 17.70
CA LYS A 153 45.91 -16.82 18.45
C LYS A 153 45.91 -18.20 17.81
N ASP A 154 47.09 -18.83 17.76
CA ASP A 154 47.21 -20.22 17.34
C ASP A 154 46.61 -21.15 18.40
N VAL A 155 45.52 -21.83 18.01
CA VAL A 155 44.77 -22.77 18.85
C VAL A 155 45.05 -24.24 18.47
N THR A 156 46.02 -24.51 17.60
CA THR A 156 46.33 -25.86 17.08
C THR A 156 46.65 -26.84 18.20
N LYS A 157 47.49 -26.44 19.17
CA LYS A 157 47.85 -27.31 20.31
C LYS A 157 46.65 -27.61 21.23
N MET A 158 45.76 -26.63 21.41
CA MET A 158 44.53 -26.81 22.20
C MET A 158 43.58 -27.78 21.50
N ARG A 159 43.41 -27.65 20.18
CA ARG A 159 42.60 -28.57 19.35
C ARG A 159 43.12 -30.00 19.47
N GLN A 160 44.43 -30.20 19.33
CA GLN A 160 45.06 -31.50 19.46
C GLN A 160 44.82 -32.11 20.85
N ALA A 161 44.94 -31.30 21.91
CA ALA A 161 44.71 -31.76 23.28
C ALA A 161 43.25 -32.20 23.52
N ILE A 162 42.28 -31.46 23.00
CA ILE A 162 40.85 -31.79 23.12
C ILE A 162 40.54 -33.09 22.36
N LEU A 163 41.09 -33.27 21.16
CA LEU A 163 40.90 -34.49 20.37
C LEU A 163 41.53 -35.73 21.05
N ASN A 164 42.74 -35.59 21.58
CA ASN A 164 43.39 -36.68 22.32
C ASN A 164 42.59 -37.07 23.57
N LYS A 165 42.09 -36.07 24.32
CA LYS A 165 41.30 -36.33 25.52
C LYS A 165 39.97 -37.03 25.22
N ARG A 166 39.36 -36.73 24.07
CA ARG A 166 38.19 -37.44 23.56
C ARG A 166 38.53 -38.91 23.26
N SER A 167 39.63 -39.18 22.54
CA SER A 167 40.06 -40.54 22.21
C SER A 167 40.38 -41.40 23.44
N ASP A 168 40.93 -40.79 24.49
CA ASP A 168 41.25 -41.48 25.75
C ASP A 168 40.01 -41.99 26.50
N LEU A 169 38.86 -41.34 26.32
CA LEU A 169 37.60 -41.69 26.99
C LEU A 169 36.76 -42.71 26.22
N ILE A 170 37.17 -43.05 25.00
CA ILE A 170 36.50 -44.03 24.13
C ILE A 170 37.18 -45.41 24.21
N LYS A 171 38.42 -45.48 24.71
CA LYS A 171 39.15 -46.73 25.01
C LYS A 171 38.68 -47.36 26.31
#